data_AF-A0A815ERV6-F1
#
_entry.id   AF-A0A815ERV6-F1
#
_cell.length_a   1.000
_cell.length_b   1.000
_cell.length_c   1.000
_cell.angle_alpha   90.00
_cell.angle_beta   90.00
_cell.angle_gamma   90.00
#
_symmetry.space_group_name_H-M   'P 1'
#
loop_
_entity.id
_entity.type
_entity.pdbx_description
1 polymer ?
#
loop_
_entity_poly.entity_id
_entity_poly.type
_entity_poly.pdbx_seq_one_letter_code
_entity_poly.pdbx_strand_id
1 'polypeptide(L)'
;MTINTLLIDFQFQISDYVYVMDTNTKRKLIADVRKLSNGVYPSRPVYQHGHFCVRAFHLILSYPGYSLLLCFLIYLQMMDLKLYFKIRSRDSLDFTTTKTSTNNTNSIHIFDPLPVKKIMVEPIIHYVRSPLAEQVETTLHFTYYFPFISANAISYFHCFLSLISVKFLASESLFRRRLGVCIFQFRTFLDCVDGVVFRAHSHNKRYKSYYGDFGYYVDVVSDILGGTCLIIGCLLYFYKQRPVRSIPTRTNGYASSAASDGGSEETDMMILNLEDEQSSPRIHPSPPPSTTNETTGQTLETKQTIFMTLAFFSLRYSLAAMFWDRDVHAYEDLLDSPAETPQQKALQLSILHSPLTILIFYLWRYLCALSIQDYLQFAIFIDRTWEFITKTKTIWWIWLISTVVLTELHVDQIRSLFLGLSNI
;
A
#
# COMPACT_ATOMS: atom_id res chain seq x y z
N MET A 1 -24.38 -14.26 -2.22
CA MET A 1 -23.78 -14.60 -3.52
C MET A 1 -22.68 -15.61 -3.24
N THR A 2 -22.90 -16.88 -3.53
CA THR A 2 -22.03 -18.00 -3.14
C THR A 2 -20.85 -18.11 -4.10
N ILE A 3 -19.67 -18.52 -3.61
CA ILE A 3 -18.42 -18.70 -4.39
C ILE A 3 -18.64 -19.58 -5.64
N ASN A 4 -19.59 -20.52 -5.57
CA ASN A 4 -19.97 -21.36 -6.71
C ASN A 4 -20.56 -20.57 -7.88
N THR A 5 -21.29 -19.48 -7.63
CA THR A 5 -21.87 -18.65 -8.71
C THR A 5 -20.76 -17.86 -9.43
N LEU A 6 -19.77 -17.35 -8.69
CA LEU A 6 -18.59 -16.67 -9.26
C LEU A 6 -17.69 -17.63 -10.06
N LEU A 7 -17.56 -18.89 -9.62
CA LEU A 7 -16.80 -19.91 -10.36
C LEU A 7 -17.50 -20.34 -11.66
N ILE A 8 -18.84 -20.38 -11.68
CA ILE A 8 -19.63 -20.73 -12.86
C ILE A 8 -19.58 -19.61 -13.90
N ASP A 9 -19.72 -18.35 -13.47
CA ASP A 9 -19.61 -17.19 -14.37
C ASP A 9 -18.20 -17.07 -14.95
N PHE A 10 -17.16 -17.38 -14.17
CA PHE A 10 -15.77 -17.40 -14.64
C PHE A 10 -15.47 -18.58 -15.59
N GLN A 11 -16.08 -19.76 -15.38
CA GLN A 11 -16.00 -20.87 -16.34
C GLN A 11 -16.67 -20.53 -17.67
N PHE A 12 -17.80 -19.81 -17.64
CA PHE A 12 -18.48 -19.34 -18.84
C PHE A 12 -17.61 -18.36 -19.64
N GLN A 13 -16.95 -17.43 -18.96
CA GLN A 13 -16.07 -16.44 -19.59
C GLN A 13 -14.83 -17.08 -20.27
N ILE A 14 -14.30 -18.18 -19.70
CA ILE A 14 -13.22 -18.96 -20.33
C ILE A 14 -13.74 -19.80 -21.49
N SER A 15 -14.95 -20.36 -21.39
CA SER A 15 -15.59 -21.12 -22.48
C SER A 15 -15.81 -20.25 -23.72
N ASP A 16 -16.22 -19.00 -23.53
CA ASP A 16 -16.41 -18.03 -24.62
C ASP A 16 -15.08 -17.62 -25.27
N TYR A 17 -14.00 -17.50 -24.47
CA TYR A 17 -12.65 -17.22 -24.99
C TYR A 17 -12.06 -18.40 -25.78
N VAL A 18 -12.45 -19.64 -25.43
CA VAL A 18 -12.07 -20.87 -26.15
C VAL A 18 -12.89 -21.06 -27.43
N TYR A 19 -14.07 -20.44 -27.54
CA TYR A 19 -14.95 -20.54 -28.72
C TYR A 19 -14.48 -19.69 -29.91
N VAL A 20 -13.61 -18.70 -29.69
CA VAL A 20 -13.02 -17.82 -30.73
C VAL A 20 -11.70 -18.36 -31.29
N MET A 21 -11.24 -19.53 -30.83
CA MET A 21 -10.02 -20.16 -31.34
C MET A 21 -10.34 -20.99 -32.60
N ASP A 22 -9.63 -20.71 -33.71
CA ASP A 22 -9.67 -21.57 -34.90
C ASP A 22 -9.41 -23.04 -34.51
N THR A 23 -10.12 -23.93 -35.20
CA THR A 23 -10.11 -25.38 -35.00
C THR A 23 -8.70 -25.97 -35.00
N ASN A 24 -7.76 -25.37 -35.76
CA ASN A 24 -6.37 -25.82 -35.80
C ASN A 24 -5.60 -25.45 -34.51
N THR A 25 -5.87 -24.27 -33.94
CA THR A 25 -5.26 -23.82 -32.69
C THR A 25 -5.74 -24.66 -31.50
N LYS A 26 -7.03 -25.02 -31.48
CA LYS A 26 -7.60 -25.92 -30.47
C LYS A 26 -6.99 -27.32 -30.53
N ARG A 27 -6.82 -27.89 -31.73
CA ARG A 27 -6.16 -29.20 -31.90
C ARG A 27 -4.68 -29.17 -31.49
N LYS A 28 -3.97 -28.09 -31.81
CA LYS A 28 -2.57 -27.91 -31.43
C LYS A 28 -2.40 -27.82 -29.91
N LEU A 29 -3.26 -27.04 -29.24
CA LEU A 29 -3.27 -26.91 -27.79
C LEU A 29 -3.54 -28.25 -27.09
N ILE A 30 -4.52 -29.03 -27.58
CA ILE A 30 -4.83 -30.36 -27.03
C ILE A 30 -3.66 -31.33 -27.26
N ALA A 31 -3.00 -31.28 -28.42
CA ALA A 31 -1.83 -32.11 -28.70
C ALA A 31 -0.62 -31.76 -27.80
N ASP A 32 -0.41 -30.47 -27.52
CA ASP A 32 0.69 -30.00 -26.67
C ASP A 32 0.45 -30.32 -25.19
N VAL A 33 -0.80 -30.20 -24.71
CA VAL A 33 -1.19 -30.64 -23.35
C VAL A 33 -1.01 -32.16 -23.19
N ARG A 34 -1.35 -32.95 -24.22
CA ARG A 34 -1.16 -34.41 -24.19
C ARG A 34 0.32 -34.81 -24.23
N LYS A 35 1.19 -34.02 -24.88
CA LYS A 35 2.65 -34.22 -24.83
C LYS A 35 3.26 -33.88 -23.46
N LEU A 36 2.76 -32.84 -22.81
CA LEU A 36 3.18 -32.44 -21.45
C LEU A 36 2.77 -33.47 -20.39
N SER A 37 1.59 -34.08 -20.52
CA SER A 37 1.12 -35.17 -19.65
C SER A 37 2.00 -36.43 -19.74
N ASN A 38 2.71 -36.64 -20.85
CA ASN A 38 3.48 -37.86 -21.12
C ASN A 38 5.00 -37.69 -20.86
N GLY A 39 5.43 -36.59 -20.24
CA GLY A 39 6.82 -36.41 -19.80
C GLY A 39 7.85 -36.24 -20.94
N VAL A 40 7.41 -36.03 -22.18
CA VAL A 40 8.32 -35.82 -23.32
C VAL A 40 8.63 -34.33 -23.44
N TYR A 41 9.75 -33.89 -22.88
CA TYR A 41 10.26 -32.53 -23.06
C TYR A 41 11.13 -32.45 -24.33
N PRO A 42 10.75 -31.68 -25.36
CA PRO A 42 11.65 -31.38 -26.45
C PRO A 42 12.70 -30.36 -26.00
N SER A 43 13.97 -30.73 -26.18
CA SER A 43 15.15 -29.93 -25.91
C SER A 43 15.40 -28.90 -27.01
N ARG A 44 14.55 -27.86 -27.11
CA ARG A 44 14.90 -26.60 -27.82
C ARG A 44 14.26 -25.37 -27.17
N PRO A 45 15.00 -24.25 -26.98
CA PRO A 45 14.48 -23.05 -26.35
C PRO A 45 13.84 -22.14 -27.41
N VAL A 46 12.54 -22.24 -27.61
CA VAL A 46 11.79 -21.25 -28.41
C VAL A 46 10.48 -20.95 -27.67
N TYR A 47 10.26 -19.67 -27.36
CA TYR A 47 9.12 -19.06 -26.64
C TYR A 47 9.07 -19.21 -25.10
N GLN A 48 9.93 -18.49 -24.39
CA GLN A 48 9.90 -18.40 -22.92
C GLN A 48 8.79 -17.49 -22.34
N HIS A 49 8.13 -16.63 -23.11
CA HIS A 49 7.15 -15.69 -22.55
C HIS A 49 5.76 -16.29 -22.28
N GLY A 50 5.27 -17.22 -23.12
CA GLY A 50 3.98 -17.88 -22.89
C GLY A 50 3.99 -18.83 -21.68
N HIS A 51 5.12 -19.50 -21.43
CA HIS A 51 5.27 -20.44 -20.32
C HIS A 51 5.38 -19.75 -18.95
N PHE A 52 5.80 -18.47 -18.91
CA PHE A 52 5.91 -17.72 -17.66
C PHE A 52 4.54 -17.38 -17.07
N CYS A 53 3.60 -16.88 -17.89
CA CYS A 53 2.25 -16.54 -17.44
C CYS A 53 1.48 -17.77 -16.93
N VAL A 54 1.58 -18.90 -17.65
CA VAL A 54 0.90 -20.15 -17.25
C VAL A 54 1.50 -20.71 -15.96
N ARG A 55 2.83 -20.66 -15.78
CA ARG A 55 3.48 -21.09 -14.53
C ARG A 55 3.17 -20.17 -13.36
N ALA A 56 3.15 -18.85 -13.57
CA ALA A 56 2.75 -17.88 -12.54
C ALA A 56 1.29 -18.08 -12.13
N PHE A 57 0.39 -18.28 -13.08
CA PHE A 57 -1.02 -18.54 -12.83
C PHE A 57 -1.25 -19.85 -12.07
N HIS A 58 -0.56 -20.93 -12.47
CA HIS A 58 -0.58 -22.18 -11.71
C HIS A 58 -0.03 -22.01 -10.30
N LEU A 59 1.07 -21.26 -10.12
CA LEU A 59 1.65 -21.01 -8.80
C LEU A 59 0.69 -20.20 -7.90
N ILE A 60 0.01 -19.19 -8.44
CA ILE A 60 -1.00 -18.41 -7.72
C ILE A 60 -2.16 -19.32 -7.27
N LEU A 61 -2.67 -20.18 -8.16
CA LEU A 61 -3.77 -21.10 -7.86
C LEU A 61 -3.37 -22.23 -6.91
N SER A 62 -2.11 -22.66 -6.93
CA SER A 62 -1.63 -23.81 -6.15
C SER A 62 -1.42 -23.48 -4.67
N TYR A 63 -1.28 -22.20 -4.32
CA TYR A 63 -1.12 -21.77 -2.94
C TYR A 63 -2.37 -21.00 -2.48
N PRO A 64 -3.12 -21.51 -1.48
CA PRO A 64 -4.39 -20.89 -1.07
C PRO A 64 -4.21 -19.44 -0.61
N GLY A 65 -3.05 -19.08 -0.06
CA GLY A 65 -2.75 -17.70 0.36
C GLY A 65 -2.68 -16.70 -0.80
N TYR A 66 -2.07 -17.07 -1.94
CA TYR A 66 -1.99 -16.17 -3.10
C TYR A 66 -3.35 -16.05 -3.79
N SER A 67 -4.12 -17.13 -3.87
CA SER A 67 -5.51 -17.09 -4.35
C SER A 67 -6.38 -16.16 -3.50
N LEU A 68 -6.31 -16.24 -2.17
CA LEU A 68 -7.06 -15.34 -1.28
C LEU A 68 -6.63 -13.87 -1.43
N LEU A 69 -5.33 -13.61 -1.54
CA LEU A 69 -4.82 -12.25 -1.79
C LEU A 69 -5.32 -11.71 -3.13
N LEU A 70 -5.29 -12.52 -4.19
CA LEU A 70 -5.79 -12.12 -5.50
C LEU A 70 -7.30 -11.83 -5.46
N CYS A 71 -8.09 -12.70 -4.83
CA CYS A 71 -9.52 -12.46 -4.61
C CYS A 71 -9.78 -11.16 -3.85
N PHE A 72 -8.97 -10.87 -2.82
CA PHE A 72 -9.06 -9.63 -2.05
C PHE A 72 -8.71 -8.40 -2.90
N LEU A 73 -7.66 -8.45 -3.71
CA LEU A 73 -7.32 -7.36 -4.63
C LEU A 73 -8.40 -7.13 -5.70
N ILE A 74 -8.96 -8.20 -6.27
CA ILE A 74 -10.10 -8.12 -7.20
C ILE A 74 -11.30 -7.48 -6.51
N TYR A 75 -11.60 -7.87 -5.26
CA TYR A 75 -12.65 -7.26 -4.47
C TYR A 75 -12.45 -5.75 -4.32
N LEU A 76 -11.24 -5.30 -3.94
CA LEU A 76 -10.94 -3.86 -3.80
C LEU A 76 -11.11 -3.12 -5.13
N GLN A 77 -10.66 -3.69 -6.25
CA GLN A 77 -10.82 -3.09 -7.58
C GLN A 77 -12.30 -3.00 -8.01
N MET A 78 -13.09 -4.05 -7.75
CA MET A 78 -14.52 -4.04 -8.03
C MET A 78 -15.27 -3.01 -7.17
N MET A 79 -14.86 -2.83 -5.91
CA MET A 79 -15.42 -1.80 -5.03
C MET A 79 -15.05 -0.38 -5.49
N ASP A 80 -13.83 -0.17 -5.94
CA ASP A 80 -13.42 1.09 -6.56
C ASP A 80 -14.19 1.37 -7.87
N LEU A 81 -14.48 0.35 -8.69
CA LEU A 81 -15.34 0.54 -9.87
C LEU A 81 -16.77 0.94 -9.48
N LYS A 82 -17.32 0.33 -8.41
CA LYS A 82 -18.63 0.71 -7.87
C LYS A 82 -18.61 2.14 -7.31
N LEU A 83 -17.53 2.53 -6.63
CA LEU A 83 -17.34 3.90 -6.14
C LEU A 83 -17.36 4.89 -7.31
N TYR A 84 -16.65 4.60 -8.40
CA TYR A 84 -16.65 5.43 -9.61
C TYR A 84 -18.08 5.66 -10.14
N PHE A 85 -18.85 4.58 -10.32
CA PHE A 85 -20.23 4.70 -10.79
C PHE A 85 -21.13 5.44 -9.80
N LYS A 86 -20.94 5.24 -8.49
CA LYS A 86 -21.69 5.95 -7.46
C LYS A 86 -21.37 7.45 -7.43
N ILE A 87 -20.11 7.84 -7.61
CA ILE A 87 -19.72 9.26 -7.74
C ILE A 87 -20.41 9.86 -8.96
N ARG A 88 -20.43 9.14 -10.09
CA ARG A 88 -21.07 9.58 -11.35
C ARG A 88 -22.59 9.67 -11.27
N SER A 89 -23.22 8.84 -10.45
CA SER A 89 -24.66 8.80 -10.25
C SER A 89 -25.13 9.67 -9.09
N ARG A 90 -24.24 10.45 -8.46
CA ARG A 90 -24.60 11.29 -7.32
C ARG A 90 -25.47 12.43 -7.83
N ASP A 91 -26.70 12.50 -7.34
CA ASP A 91 -27.57 13.64 -7.61
C ASP A 91 -27.39 14.70 -6.52
N SER A 92 -27.74 15.94 -6.88
CA SER A 92 -27.54 17.14 -6.06
C SER A 92 -28.22 17.12 -4.67
N LEU A 93 -28.96 16.07 -4.28
CA LEU A 93 -29.85 16.05 -3.11
C LEU A 93 -29.24 15.55 -1.79
N ASP A 94 -27.99 15.06 -1.78
CA ASP A 94 -27.43 14.41 -0.58
C ASP A 94 -26.69 15.34 0.40
N PHE A 95 -26.66 16.66 0.15
CA PHE A 95 -25.93 17.58 1.03
C PHE A 95 -26.67 17.93 2.34
N THR A 96 -28.00 17.91 2.32
CA THR A 96 -28.83 18.48 3.39
C THR A 96 -29.84 17.52 3.98
N THR A 97 -29.87 16.27 3.54
CA THR A 97 -30.76 15.26 4.10
C THR A 97 -29.98 13.96 4.29
N THR A 98 -29.44 13.71 5.48
CA THR A 98 -30.18 12.91 6.48
C THR A 98 -31.69 12.98 6.30
N LYS A 99 -32.21 12.52 5.14
CA LYS A 99 -33.49 11.84 5.18
C LYS A 99 -33.15 10.62 6.01
N THR A 100 -33.52 10.72 7.28
CA THR A 100 -34.16 9.62 7.99
C THR A 100 -34.70 8.63 6.96
N SER A 101 -33.88 7.64 6.61
CA SER A 101 -34.40 6.41 6.05
C SER A 101 -35.14 5.80 7.22
N THR A 102 -36.38 6.22 7.39
CA THR A 102 -37.42 5.67 8.26
C THR A 102 -37.84 4.31 7.73
N ASN A 103 -36.87 3.47 7.38
CA ASN A 103 -37.06 2.07 7.10
C ASN A 103 -36.02 1.32 7.92
N ASN A 104 -36.54 0.54 8.87
CA ASN A 104 -35.86 -0.40 9.75
C ASN A 104 -35.08 -1.47 8.97
N THR A 105 -34.01 -1.07 8.30
CA THR A 105 -32.99 -2.00 7.84
C THR A 105 -31.67 -1.53 8.43
N ASN A 106 -31.12 -2.32 9.35
CA ASN A 106 -29.77 -2.20 9.91
C ASN A 106 -28.67 -2.41 8.84
N SER A 107 -28.91 -1.97 7.60
CA SER A 107 -28.04 -2.14 6.46
C SER A 107 -26.99 -1.04 6.46
N ILE A 108 -25.74 -1.44 6.70
CA ILE A 108 -24.57 -0.56 6.59
C ILE A 108 -24.41 -0.15 5.13
N HIS A 109 -24.50 1.15 4.87
CA HIS A 109 -24.31 1.69 3.52
C HIS A 109 -22.85 2.08 3.32
N ILE A 110 -22.07 1.18 2.71
CA ILE A 110 -20.65 1.40 2.42
C ILE A 110 -20.43 2.72 1.68
N PHE A 111 -21.34 3.07 0.78
CA PHE A 111 -21.23 4.26 -0.05
C PHE A 111 -22.11 5.44 0.38
N ASP A 112 -22.88 5.38 1.48
CA ASP A 112 -23.77 6.49 1.87
C ASP A 112 -23.62 6.83 3.38
N PRO A 113 -23.53 8.11 3.77
CA PRO A 113 -23.26 9.26 2.90
C PRO A 113 -21.86 9.17 2.27
N LEU A 114 -21.66 9.84 1.13
CA LEU A 114 -20.40 9.83 0.36
C LEU A 114 -19.70 11.20 0.32
N PRO A 115 -19.27 11.76 1.45
CA PRO A 115 -18.49 13.01 1.40
C PRO A 115 -17.15 12.79 0.69
N VAL A 116 -16.56 13.88 0.21
CA VAL A 116 -15.24 13.92 -0.44
C VAL A 116 -14.19 13.21 0.39
N LYS A 117 -14.14 13.44 1.71
CA LYS A 117 -13.22 12.70 2.59
C LYS A 117 -13.36 11.20 2.42
N LYS A 118 -14.58 10.66 2.43
CA LYS A 118 -14.83 9.22 2.25
C LYS A 118 -14.45 8.74 0.84
N ILE A 119 -14.61 9.58 -0.19
CA ILE A 119 -14.15 9.29 -1.55
C ILE A 119 -12.61 9.20 -1.61
N MET A 120 -11.90 10.07 -0.91
CA MET A 120 -10.43 10.17 -0.95
C MET A 120 -9.71 9.24 0.04
N VAL A 121 -10.41 8.66 1.01
CA VAL A 121 -9.88 7.67 1.98
C VAL A 121 -9.46 6.38 1.26
N GLU A 122 -8.42 5.72 1.74
CA GLU A 122 -7.91 4.50 1.11
C GLU A 122 -8.92 3.34 1.00
N PRO A 123 -8.71 2.39 0.05
CA PRO A 123 -9.64 1.29 -0.18
C PRO A 123 -9.87 0.37 1.03
N ILE A 124 -8.84 0.05 1.83
CA ILE A 124 -8.99 -0.89 2.95
C ILE A 124 -9.81 -0.28 4.08
N ILE A 125 -9.57 0.99 4.42
CA ILE A 125 -10.42 1.69 5.39
C ILE A 125 -11.84 1.84 4.85
N HIS A 126 -12.00 2.32 3.62
CA HIS A 126 -13.33 2.60 3.06
C HIS A 126 -14.18 1.32 2.96
N TYR A 127 -13.65 0.22 2.44
CA TYR A 127 -14.46 -0.96 2.11
C TYR A 127 -14.44 -2.05 3.18
N VAL A 128 -13.45 -2.04 4.08
CA VAL A 128 -13.27 -3.10 5.07
C VAL A 128 -13.36 -2.52 6.48
N ARG A 129 -12.39 -1.71 6.92
CA ARG A 129 -12.29 -1.33 8.35
C ARG A 129 -13.45 -0.45 8.82
N SER A 130 -13.81 0.60 8.08
CA SER A 130 -14.89 1.50 8.47
C SER A 130 -16.25 0.79 8.52
N PRO A 131 -16.67 -0.02 7.51
CA PRO A 131 -17.89 -0.81 7.61
C PRO A 131 -17.86 -1.81 8.78
N LEU A 132 -16.73 -2.44 9.06
CA LEU A 132 -16.57 -3.32 10.23
C LEU A 132 -16.72 -2.54 11.55
N ALA A 133 -16.16 -1.33 11.64
CA ALA A 133 -16.28 -0.47 12.81
C ALA A 133 -17.73 0.02 13.01
N GLU A 134 -18.42 0.39 11.94
CA GLU A 134 -19.86 0.72 11.97
C GLU A 134 -20.72 -0.48 12.39
N GLN A 135 -20.32 -1.70 12.02
CA GLN A 135 -20.99 -2.92 12.41
C GLN A 135 -20.87 -3.19 13.92
N VAL A 136 -19.75 -2.84 14.54
CA VAL A 136 -19.59 -2.91 16.00
C VAL A 136 -20.67 -2.09 16.68
N GLU A 137 -20.89 -0.85 16.25
CA GLU A 137 -21.94 -0.01 16.84
C GLU A 137 -23.35 -0.51 16.49
N THR A 138 -23.59 -0.86 15.23
CA THR A 138 -24.94 -1.21 14.75
C THR A 138 -25.42 -2.58 15.26
N THR A 139 -24.52 -3.57 15.35
CA THR A 139 -24.87 -4.94 15.72
C THR A 139 -24.71 -5.19 17.22
N LEU A 140 -23.62 -4.69 17.81
CA LEU A 140 -23.33 -4.91 19.22
C LEU A 140 -23.89 -3.81 20.11
N HIS A 141 -24.42 -2.71 19.56
CA HIS A 141 -24.86 -1.53 20.31
C HIS A 141 -23.78 -1.10 21.32
N PHE A 142 -22.53 -1.03 20.84
CA PHE A 142 -21.35 -0.86 21.69
C PHE A 142 -21.47 0.35 22.62
N THR A 143 -21.88 1.50 22.07
CA THR A 143 -22.05 2.75 22.84
C THR A 143 -23.17 2.65 23.89
N TYR A 144 -24.20 1.83 23.65
CA TYR A 144 -25.28 1.60 24.60
C TYR A 144 -24.84 0.72 25.79
N TYR A 145 -24.10 -0.37 25.54
CA TYR A 145 -23.63 -1.26 26.60
C TYR A 145 -22.40 -0.73 27.34
N PHE A 146 -21.57 0.08 26.68
CA PHE A 146 -20.33 0.63 27.22
C PHE A 146 -20.28 2.16 27.13
N PRO A 147 -21.24 2.89 27.73
CA PRO A 147 -21.33 4.35 27.61
C PRO A 147 -20.17 5.09 28.30
N PHE A 148 -19.41 4.40 29.15
CA PHE A 148 -18.23 4.95 29.82
C PHE A 148 -16.97 4.90 28.96
N ILE A 149 -16.97 4.18 27.84
CA ILE A 149 -15.83 4.10 26.91
C ILE A 149 -15.96 5.25 25.91
N SER A 150 -15.16 6.31 26.13
CA SER A 150 -15.11 7.45 25.21
C SER A 150 -14.24 7.16 23.98
N ALA A 151 -14.41 7.95 22.92
CA ALA A 151 -13.54 7.92 21.75
C ALA A 151 -12.07 8.11 22.15
N ASN A 152 -11.76 9.10 22.99
CA ASN A 152 -10.41 9.35 23.49
C ASN A 152 -9.81 8.14 24.23
N ALA A 153 -10.62 7.39 25.00
CA ALA A 153 -10.15 6.18 25.67
C ALA A 153 -9.71 5.11 24.67
N ILE A 154 -10.44 4.96 23.57
CA ILE A 154 -10.07 4.08 22.45
C ILE A 154 -8.80 4.61 21.77
N SER A 155 -8.69 5.92 21.56
CA SER A 155 -7.50 6.55 20.98
C SER A 155 -6.23 6.33 21.81
N TYR A 156 -6.32 6.42 23.14
CA TYR A 156 -5.20 6.08 24.03
C TYR A 156 -4.85 4.59 23.96
N PHE A 157 -5.86 3.71 23.90
CA PHE A 157 -5.65 2.28 23.87
C PHE A 157 -4.98 1.83 22.57
N HIS A 158 -5.43 2.35 21.42
CA HIS A 158 -4.82 2.00 20.13
C HIS A 158 -3.40 2.59 20.01
N CYS A 159 -3.13 3.77 20.58
CA CYS A 159 -1.75 4.27 20.74
C CYS A 159 -0.88 3.33 21.59
N PHE A 160 -1.40 2.78 22.68
CA PHE A 160 -0.67 1.80 23.50
C PHE A 160 -0.35 0.51 22.73
N LEU A 161 -1.28 0.03 21.89
CA LEU A 161 -1.02 -1.12 21.01
C LEU A 161 0.10 -0.85 20.00
N SER A 162 0.21 0.38 19.50
CA SER A 162 1.35 0.80 18.66
C SER A 162 2.68 0.61 19.38
N LEU A 163 2.78 0.98 20.67
CA LEU A 163 4.00 0.77 21.46
C LEU A 163 4.33 -0.71 21.64
N ILE A 164 3.32 -1.55 21.92
CA ILE A 164 3.51 -3.00 22.02
C ILE A 164 4.01 -3.57 20.69
N SER A 165 3.45 -3.12 19.57
CA SER A 165 3.80 -3.62 18.24
C SER A 165 5.28 -3.45 17.92
N VAL A 166 5.94 -2.38 18.39
CA VAL A 166 7.38 -2.11 18.17
C VAL A 166 8.23 -3.31 18.59
N LYS A 167 7.94 -3.91 19.76
CA LYS A 167 8.69 -5.06 20.28
C LYS A 167 8.62 -6.26 19.34
N PHE A 168 7.46 -6.48 18.72
CA PHE A 168 7.22 -7.58 17.80
C PHE A 168 7.82 -7.30 16.41
N LEU A 169 7.69 -6.07 15.93
CA LEU A 169 8.24 -5.63 14.64
C LEU A 169 9.76 -5.62 14.63
N ALA A 170 10.41 -5.28 15.74
CA ALA A 170 11.86 -5.28 15.90
C ALA A 170 12.48 -6.67 16.17
N SER A 171 11.67 -7.74 16.06
CA SER A 171 12.10 -9.12 16.29
C SER A 171 12.73 -9.74 15.04
N GLU A 172 13.71 -10.62 15.25
CA GLU A 172 14.39 -11.38 14.19
C GLU A 172 13.53 -12.51 13.61
N SER A 173 12.64 -13.08 14.42
CA SER A 173 11.66 -14.06 13.95
C SER A 173 10.57 -13.42 13.09
N LEU A 174 10.40 -13.93 11.87
CA LEU A 174 9.34 -13.51 10.94
C LEU A 174 7.93 -13.72 11.54
N PHE A 175 7.72 -14.80 12.29
CA PHE A 175 6.44 -15.05 12.95
C PHE A 175 6.08 -13.92 13.93
N ARG A 176 7.05 -13.48 14.75
CA ARG A 176 6.84 -12.36 15.68
C ARG A 176 6.59 -11.05 14.94
N ARG A 177 7.28 -10.78 13.82
CA ARG A 177 7.00 -9.60 12.99
C ARG A 177 5.58 -9.62 12.41
N ARG A 178 5.13 -10.77 11.91
CA ARG A 178 3.74 -10.97 11.43
C ARG A 178 2.71 -10.73 12.54
N LEU A 179 2.97 -11.23 13.75
CA LEU A 179 2.12 -10.93 14.91
C LEU A 179 2.11 -9.42 15.23
N GLY A 180 3.26 -8.76 15.14
CA GLY A 180 3.36 -7.31 15.26
C GLY A 180 2.51 -6.56 14.23
N VAL A 181 2.52 -7.02 12.97
CA VAL A 181 1.64 -6.50 11.93
C VAL A 181 0.17 -6.71 12.26
N CYS A 182 -0.23 -7.89 12.76
CA CYS A 182 -1.61 -8.15 13.18
C CYS A 182 -2.06 -7.24 14.32
N ILE A 183 -1.20 -7.01 15.34
CA ILE A 183 -1.48 -6.07 16.44
C ILE A 183 -1.65 -4.66 15.87
N PHE A 184 -0.80 -4.25 14.94
CA PHE A 184 -0.87 -2.93 14.32
C PHE A 184 -2.12 -2.77 13.44
N GLN A 185 -2.54 -3.82 12.72
CA GLN A 185 -3.80 -3.83 11.97
C GLN A 185 -5.01 -3.72 12.89
N PHE A 186 -5.00 -4.40 14.04
CA PHE A 186 -6.04 -4.24 15.05
C PHE A 186 -6.06 -2.84 15.66
N ARG A 187 -4.89 -2.22 15.85
CA ARG A 187 -4.75 -0.82 16.22
C ARG A 187 -5.41 0.12 15.20
N THR A 188 -5.13 -0.04 13.90
CA THR A 188 -5.77 0.74 12.82
C THR A 188 -7.28 0.47 12.72
N PHE A 189 -7.75 -0.72 13.10
CA PHE A 189 -9.18 -0.98 13.22
C PHE A 189 -9.81 -0.18 14.37
N LEU A 190 -9.18 -0.14 15.54
CA LEU A 190 -9.68 0.63 16.70
C LEU A 190 -9.69 2.14 16.43
N ASP A 191 -8.75 2.63 15.63
CA ASP A 191 -8.72 4.00 15.08
C ASP A 191 -9.93 4.31 14.18
N CYS A 192 -10.54 3.31 13.54
CA CYS A 192 -11.84 3.52 12.88
C CYS A 192 -13.00 3.52 13.90
N VAL A 193 -12.87 2.75 14.99
CA VAL A 193 -13.91 2.59 16.02
C VAL A 193 -14.05 3.85 16.87
N ASP A 194 -12.96 4.55 17.20
CA ASP A 194 -13.06 5.79 18.00
C ASP A 194 -13.90 6.87 17.30
N GLY A 195 -13.76 7.01 15.98
CA GLY A 195 -14.57 7.91 15.17
C GLY A 195 -16.04 7.49 15.12
N VAL A 196 -16.32 6.18 15.07
CA VAL A 196 -17.70 5.66 15.15
C VAL A 196 -18.32 5.98 16.51
N VAL A 197 -17.59 5.73 17.60
CA VAL A 197 -18.02 5.99 18.97
C VAL A 197 -18.22 7.49 19.22
N PHE A 198 -17.34 8.34 18.67
CA PHE A 198 -17.50 9.79 18.72
C PHE A 198 -18.79 10.24 18.02
N ARG A 199 -19.07 9.73 16.82
CA ARG A 199 -20.30 10.05 16.07
C ARG A 199 -21.57 9.55 16.77
N ALA A 200 -21.49 8.40 17.43
CA ALA A 200 -22.59 7.86 18.22
C ALA A 200 -22.90 8.76 19.44
N HIS A 201 -21.88 9.14 20.21
CA HIS A 201 -22.04 10.00 21.38
C HIS A 201 -22.43 11.45 21.05
N SER A 202 -21.90 12.01 19.95
CA SER A 202 -22.20 13.39 19.53
C SER A 202 -23.55 13.54 18.81
N HIS A 203 -24.28 12.43 18.60
CA HIS A 203 -25.47 12.35 17.76
C HIS A 203 -25.29 12.91 16.34
N ASN A 204 -24.04 13.10 15.89
CA ASN A 204 -23.72 13.65 14.59
C ASN A 204 -23.15 12.57 13.68
N LYS A 205 -23.93 12.16 12.68
CA LYS A 205 -23.55 11.10 11.73
C LYS A 205 -22.65 11.60 10.59
N ARG A 206 -22.26 12.89 10.56
CA ARG A 206 -21.42 13.42 9.48
C ARG A 206 -19.99 12.90 9.59
N TYR A 207 -19.47 12.42 8.47
CA TYR A 207 -18.07 12.06 8.27
C TYR A 207 -17.24 13.33 8.03
N LYS A 208 -17.07 14.13 9.09
CA LYS A 208 -16.28 15.38 9.07
C LYS A 208 -15.28 15.36 10.23
N SER A 209 -14.07 15.85 9.99
CA SER A 209 -13.08 16.11 11.05
C SER A 209 -13.50 17.35 11.86
N TYR A 210 -13.53 17.26 13.19
CA TYR A 210 -13.85 18.37 14.08
C TYR A 210 -12.57 19.09 14.55
N TYR A 211 -11.99 19.89 13.65
CA TYR A 211 -10.79 20.69 13.97
C TYR A 211 -11.01 21.56 15.20
N GLY A 212 -10.02 21.56 16.09
CA GLY A 212 -10.02 22.38 17.29
C GLY A 212 -10.67 21.74 18.52
N ASP A 213 -11.35 20.60 18.38
CA ASP A 213 -11.83 19.83 19.54
C ASP A 213 -10.69 19.02 20.18
N PHE A 214 -10.74 18.84 21.50
CA PHE A 214 -9.73 18.09 22.24
C PHE A 214 -9.62 16.64 21.73
N GLY A 215 -10.76 16.02 21.39
CA GLY A 215 -10.78 14.66 20.84
C GLY A 215 -10.04 14.54 19.51
N TYR A 216 -10.18 15.54 18.62
CA TYR A 216 -9.45 15.58 17.36
C TYR A 216 -7.93 15.63 17.58
N TYR A 217 -7.44 16.43 18.52
CA TYR A 217 -6.01 16.48 18.82
C TYR A 217 -5.49 15.16 19.42
N VAL A 218 -6.28 14.50 20.27
CA VAL A 218 -5.91 13.20 20.84
C VAL A 218 -5.78 12.15 19.73
N ASP A 219 -6.74 12.09 18.83
CA ASP A 219 -6.73 11.19 17.67
C ASP A 219 -5.50 11.40 16.78
N VAL A 220 -5.30 12.64 16.31
CA VAL A 220 -4.15 13.02 15.48
C VAL A 220 -2.81 12.68 16.13
N VAL A 221 -2.65 12.96 17.43
CA VAL A 221 -1.41 12.64 18.15
C VAL A 221 -1.21 11.13 18.26
N SER A 222 -2.26 10.38 18.58
CA SER A 222 -2.22 8.92 18.62
C SER A 222 -1.82 8.32 17.26
N ASP A 223 -2.30 8.91 16.17
CA ASP A 223 -1.97 8.51 14.80
C ASP A 223 -0.51 8.77 14.42
N ILE A 224 -0.01 9.96 14.73
CA ILE A 224 1.40 10.32 14.52
C ILE A 224 2.32 9.40 15.33
N LEU A 225 1.98 9.14 16.59
CA LEU A 225 2.75 8.23 17.44
C LEU A 225 2.69 6.80 16.92
N GLY A 226 1.54 6.35 16.43
CA GLY A 226 1.36 5.05 15.82
C GLY A 226 2.25 4.85 14.59
N GLY A 227 2.18 5.77 13.63
CA GLY A 227 3.06 5.76 12.46
C GLY A 227 4.55 5.80 12.82
N THR A 228 4.92 6.63 13.81
CA THR A 228 6.30 6.72 14.32
C THR A 228 6.77 5.39 14.93
N CYS A 229 5.92 4.72 15.72
CA CYS A 229 6.21 3.40 16.29
C CYS A 229 6.49 2.36 15.19
N LEU A 230 5.70 2.35 14.11
CA LEU A 230 5.90 1.44 12.98
C LEU A 230 7.30 1.62 12.35
N ILE A 231 7.68 2.87 12.08
CA ILE A 231 9.00 3.19 11.51
C ILE A 231 10.13 2.81 12.48
N ILE A 232 9.99 3.13 13.77
CA ILE A 232 10.99 2.76 14.79
C ILE A 232 11.14 1.24 14.86
N GLY A 233 10.05 0.49 14.78
CA GLY A 233 10.08 -0.99 14.72
C GLY A 233 10.94 -1.49 13.55
N CYS A 234 10.74 -0.92 12.35
CA CYS A 234 11.55 -1.21 11.18
C CYS A 234 13.03 -0.81 11.35
N LEU A 235 13.30 0.37 11.92
CA LEU A 235 14.66 0.84 12.17
C LEU A 235 15.43 -0.09 13.11
N LEU A 236 14.80 -0.46 14.23
CA LEU A 236 15.39 -1.38 15.20
C LEU A 236 15.61 -2.77 14.61
N TYR A 237 14.69 -3.25 13.76
CA TYR A 237 14.86 -4.49 13.02
C TYR A 237 16.10 -4.44 12.13
N PHE A 238 16.24 -3.44 11.26
CA PHE A 238 17.37 -3.35 10.33
C PHE A 238 18.71 -3.04 11.01
N TYR A 239 18.70 -2.40 12.18
CA TYR A 239 19.92 -2.23 12.97
C TYR A 239 20.45 -3.54 13.56
N LYS A 240 19.56 -4.50 13.83
CA LYS A 240 19.93 -5.88 14.22
C LYS A 240 20.28 -6.73 13.00
N GLN A 241 19.42 -6.72 11.99
CA GLN A 241 19.57 -7.48 10.76
C GLN A 241 19.82 -6.55 9.57
N ARG A 242 21.11 -6.30 9.31
CA ARG A 242 21.50 -5.42 8.23
C ARG A 242 21.23 -6.09 6.88
N PRO A 243 20.54 -5.41 5.95
CA PRO A 243 20.30 -5.96 4.62
C PRO A 243 21.61 -6.09 3.83
N VAL A 244 21.65 -7.08 2.95
CA VAL A 244 22.79 -7.35 2.06
C VAL A 244 22.66 -6.48 0.81
N ARG A 245 23.75 -5.81 0.45
CA ARG A 245 23.91 -5.08 -0.81
C ARG A 245 24.55 -6.01 -1.83
N SER A 246 23.85 -6.28 -2.93
CA SER A 246 24.48 -6.87 -4.11
C SER A 246 25.23 -5.79 -4.85
N ILE A 247 26.56 -5.91 -4.91
CA ILE A 247 27.37 -5.12 -5.83
C ILE A 247 27.31 -5.88 -7.16
N PRO A 248 26.79 -5.28 -8.25
CA PRO A 248 26.92 -5.89 -9.56
C PRO A 248 28.41 -5.95 -9.89
N THR A 249 28.97 -7.16 -9.92
CA THR A 249 30.33 -7.38 -10.41
C THR A 249 30.34 -6.94 -11.86
N ARG A 250 30.94 -5.79 -12.14
CA ARG A 250 31.21 -5.35 -13.50
C ARG A 250 32.28 -6.30 -14.03
N THR A 251 31.86 -7.35 -14.73
CA THR A 251 32.76 -8.21 -15.50
C THR A 251 33.35 -7.36 -16.61
N ASN A 252 34.44 -6.68 -16.30
CA ASN A 252 35.32 -6.12 -17.31
C ASN A 252 35.93 -7.31 -18.05
N GLY A 253 35.27 -7.75 -19.12
CA GLY A 253 35.85 -8.60 -20.14
C GLY A 253 36.92 -7.83 -20.90
N TYR A 254 38.08 -7.63 -20.28
CA TYR A 254 39.31 -7.40 -21.03
C TYR A 254 39.91 -8.76 -21.32
N ALA A 255 39.69 -9.21 -22.56
CA ALA A 255 40.51 -10.24 -23.16
C ALA A 255 41.97 -9.76 -23.11
N SER A 256 42.79 -10.39 -22.25
CA SER A 256 44.24 -10.24 -22.30
C SER A 256 44.76 -10.86 -23.58
N SER A 257 45.24 -10.01 -24.49
CA SER A 257 46.25 -10.36 -25.49
C SER A 257 47.15 -9.16 -25.76
N ALA A 258 48.45 -9.38 -25.53
CA ALA A 258 49.63 -8.69 -26.06
C ALA A 258 50.08 -7.32 -25.47
N ALA A 259 51.01 -7.42 -24.51
CA ALA A 259 52.38 -6.86 -24.45
C ALA A 259 52.71 -5.37 -24.70
N SER A 260 53.81 -4.95 -24.03
CA SER A 260 54.58 -3.67 -24.10
C SER A 260 53.94 -2.50 -23.32
N ASP A 261 54.64 -1.64 -22.57
CA ASP A 261 56.05 -1.40 -22.23
C ASP A 261 56.05 -0.33 -21.09
N GLY A 262 57.11 -0.31 -20.27
CA GLY A 262 57.61 0.77 -19.41
C GLY A 262 56.70 1.71 -18.57
N GLY A 263 56.99 1.80 -17.26
CA GLY A 263 57.03 3.09 -16.54
C GLY A 263 56.05 3.32 -15.39
N SER A 264 56.57 3.27 -14.16
CA SER A 264 56.28 4.10 -12.96
C SER A 264 54.91 4.79 -12.80
N GLU A 265 54.18 4.46 -11.74
CA GLU A 265 54.01 5.30 -10.54
C GLU A 265 53.05 4.60 -9.57
N GLU A 266 53.59 4.23 -8.42
CA GLU A 266 52.95 3.54 -7.31
C GLU A 266 52.29 4.59 -6.42
N THR A 267 50.98 4.53 -6.21
CA THR A 267 50.30 5.24 -5.12
C THR A 267 49.38 4.26 -4.41
N ASP A 268 50.03 3.35 -3.68
CA ASP A 268 49.40 2.44 -2.74
C ASP A 268 48.89 3.21 -1.52
N MET A 269 47.56 3.34 -1.41
CA MET A 269 46.90 3.61 -0.13
C MET A 269 46.65 2.29 0.59
N MET A 270 47.53 1.99 1.55
CA MET A 270 47.47 0.89 2.50
C MET A 270 46.15 0.89 3.30
N ILE A 271 45.49 -0.26 3.36
CA ILE A 271 44.62 -0.61 4.49
C ILE A 271 45.36 -1.69 5.31
N LEU A 272 45.81 -1.28 6.49
CA LEU A 272 46.39 -2.12 7.53
C LEU A 272 45.34 -3.12 8.06
N ASN A 273 45.54 -4.41 7.75
CA ASN A 273 45.04 -5.49 8.60
C ASN A 273 46.16 -5.85 9.59
N LEU A 274 45.89 -5.64 10.87
CA LEU A 274 46.69 -6.18 11.97
C LEU A 274 46.37 -7.67 12.10
N GLU A 275 47.32 -8.52 11.72
CA GLU A 275 47.36 -9.94 12.10
C GLU A 275 48.46 -10.13 13.15
N ASP A 276 48.08 -10.68 14.31
CA ASP A 276 49.00 -11.16 15.34
C ASP A 276 49.64 -12.49 14.88
N GLU A 277 50.98 -12.54 14.89
CA GLU A 277 51.78 -13.74 14.69
C GLU A 277 51.92 -14.56 15.99
N GLN A 278 51.83 -15.90 15.88
CA GLN A 278 52.68 -16.80 16.66
C GLN A 278 52.95 -18.16 15.96
N SER A 279 54.08 -18.19 15.22
CA SER A 279 55.15 -19.22 15.12
C SER A 279 54.92 -20.72 14.80
N SER A 280 55.48 -21.12 13.63
CA SER A 280 56.30 -22.32 13.25
C SER A 280 55.70 -23.74 13.04
N PRO A 281 56.33 -24.66 12.25
CA PRO A 281 57.03 -24.52 10.95
C PRO A 281 56.66 -25.59 9.86
N ARG A 282 56.80 -25.21 8.58
CA ARG A 282 57.18 -25.96 7.34
C ARG A 282 56.72 -27.42 7.11
N ILE A 283 55.96 -27.64 6.01
CA ILE A 283 56.12 -28.70 4.96
C ILE A 283 55.26 -28.32 3.73
N HIS A 284 55.87 -28.21 2.55
CA HIS A 284 55.24 -28.38 1.22
C HIS A 284 55.58 -29.81 0.73
N PRO A 285 54.82 -30.49 -0.16
CA PRO A 285 54.14 -29.91 -1.34
C PRO A 285 52.79 -30.55 -1.76
N SER A 286 51.95 -29.79 -2.49
CA SER A 286 51.19 -30.22 -3.70
C SER A 286 50.16 -29.14 -4.07
N PRO A 287 49.95 -28.84 -5.37
CA PRO A 287 48.96 -27.84 -5.78
C PRO A 287 47.59 -28.49 -5.99
N PRO A 288 46.49 -27.99 -5.37
CA PRO A 288 45.15 -28.31 -5.81
C PRO A 288 44.65 -27.27 -6.82
N PRO A 289 43.65 -27.65 -7.65
CA PRO A 289 43.31 -26.95 -8.88
C PRO A 289 42.74 -25.56 -8.59
N SER A 290 43.10 -24.61 -9.45
CA SER A 290 42.51 -23.28 -9.56
C SER A 290 40.99 -23.40 -9.71
N THR A 291 40.29 -23.36 -8.58
CA THR A 291 38.86 -23.17 -8.54
C THR A 291 38.68 -21.67 -8.35
N THR A 292 38.49 -20.96 -9.45
CA THR A 292 38.06 -19.57 -9.47
C THR A 292 36.68 -19.49 -8.82
N ASN A 293 36.66 -19.40 -7.50
CA ASN A 293 35.48 -18.99 -6.75
C ASN A 293 35.33 -17.49 -7.00
N GLU A 294 34.45 -17.14 -7.95
CA GLU A 294 33.89 -15.80 -8.08
C GLU A 294 33.15 -15.47 -6.78
N THR A 295 33.91 -14.98 -5.81
CA THR A 295 33.39 -14.55 -4.52
C THR A 295 32.70 -13.21 -4.78
N THR A 296 31.42 -13.28 -5.13
CA THR A 296 30.57 -12.09 -5.22
C THR A 296 30.57 -11.44 -3.84
N GLY A 297 31.31 -10.35 -3.67
CA GLY A 297 31.45 -9.66 -2.41
C GLY A 297 30.10 -9.11 -1.94
N GLN A 298 29.42 -9.85 -1.08
CA GLN A 298 28.22 -9.38 -0.39
C GLN A 298 28.66 -8.41 0.70
N THR A 299 28.29 -7.15 0.56
CA THR A 299 28.55 -6.12 1.58
C THR A 299 27.29 -5.84 2.36
N LEU A 300 27.38 -5.69 3.68
CA LEU A 300 26.24 -5.31 4.50
C LEU A 300 25.99 -3.81 4.40
N GLU A 301 24.73 -3.40 4.37
CA GLU A 301 24.37 -1.98 4.40
C GLU A 301 24.85 -1.31 5.70
N THR A 302 25.30 -0.06 5.61
CA THR A 302 25.75 0.68 6.79
C THR A 302 24.56 1.17 7.61
N LYS A 303 24.73 1.31 8.93
CA LYS A 303 23.67 1.86 9.80
C LYS A 303 23.23 3.26 9.36
N GLN A 304 24.15 4.07 8.84
CA GLN A 304 23.86 5.40 8.30
C GLN A 304 22.98 5.32 7.04
N THR A 305 23.26 4.40 6.11
CA THR A 305 22.41 4.20 4.93
C THR A 305 21.00 3.75 5.32
N ILE A 306 20.90 2.83 6.29
CA ILE A 306 19.61 2.35 6.82
C ILE A 306 18.83 3.52 7.43
N PHE A 307 19.47 4.29 8.32
CA PHE A 307 18.88 5.46 8.95
C PHE A 307 18.36 6.47 7.94
N MET A 308 19.21 6.89 6.99
CA MET A 308 18.83 7.87 5.97
C MET A 308 17.69 7.35 5.09
N THR A 309 17.73 6.08 4.70
CA THR A 309 16.69 5.47 3.86
C THR A 309 15.34 5.47 4.57
N LEU A 310 15.31 5.12 5.85
CA LEU A 310 14.09 5.19 6.66
C LEU A 310 13.66 6.63 6.94
N ALA A 311 14.58 7.54 7.23
CA ALA A 311 14.26 8.95 7.44
C ALA A 311 13.59 9.60 6.21
N PHE A 312 14.09 9.33 5.00
CA PHE A 312 13.44 9.78 3.76
C PHE A 312 12.12 9.05 3.49
N PHE A 313 11.95 7.80 3.92
CA PHE A 313 10.65 7.13 3.87
C PHE A 313 9.65 7.79 4.83
N SER A 314 10.05 8.08 6.08
CA SER A 314 9.23 8.78 7.07
C SER A 314 8.85 10.18 6.63
N LEU A 315 9.78 10.94 6.05
CA LEU A 315 9.48 12.27 5.51
C LEU A 315 8.38 12.19 4.45
N ARG A 316 8.47 11.24 3.51
CA ARG A 316 7.42 11.03 2.51
C ARG A 316 6.09 10.64 3.13
N TYR A 317 6.11 9.72 4.08
CA TYR A 317 4.93 9.28 4.82
C TYR A 317 4.21 10.46 5.50
N SER A 318 4.97 11.31 6.21
CA SER A 318 4.43 12.49 6.88
C SER A 318 3.91 13.55 5.91
N LEU A 319 4.64 13.82 4.81
CA LEU A 319 4.17 14.76 3.79
C LEU A 319 2.89 14.26 3.10
N ALA A 320 2.79 12.95 2.81
CA ALA A 320 1.58 12.37 2.26
C ALA A 320 0.38 12.54 3.21
N ALA A 321 0.57 12.38 4.52
CA ALA A 321 -0.48 12.63 5.51
C ALA A 321 -0.90 14.11 5.51
N MET A 322 0.07 15.02 5.59
CA MET A 322 -0.16 16.47 5.69
C MET A 322 -0.87 17.02 4.44
N PHE A 323 -0.38 16.70 3.24
CA PHE A 323 -0.99 17.17 2.00
C PHE A 323 -2.35 16.54 1.76
N TRP A 324 -2.51 15.24 2.03
CA TRP A 324 -3.82 14.58 1.91
C TRP A 324 -4.87 15.25 2.81
N ASP A 325 -4.54 15.52 4.07
CA ASP A 325 -5.47 16.17 5.01
C ASP A 325 -5.87 17.57 4.51
N ARG A 326 -4.87 18.40 4.18
CA ARG A 326 -5.09 19.75 3.63
C ARG A 326 -5.96 19.73 2.37
N ASP A 327 -5.68 18.82 1.44
CA ASP A 327 -6.35 18.75 0.15
C ASP A 327 -7.79 18.23 0.29
N VAL A 328 -8.01 17.22 1.17
CA VAL A 328 -9.35 16.79 1.57
C VAL A 328 -10.13 17.97 2.13
N HIS A 329 -9.55 18.78 3.01
CA HIS A 329 -10.21 19.96 3.55
C HIS A 329 -10.57 20.99 2.48
N ALA A 330 -9.65 21.27 1.56
CA ALA A 330 -9.92 22.18 0.47
C ALA A 330 -11.09 21.70 -0.40
N TYR A 331 -11.14 20.42 -0.75
CA TYR A 331 -12.25 19.88 -1.53
C TYR A 331 -13.55 19.74 -0.73
N GLU A 332 -13.49 19.40 0.56
CA GLU A 332 -14.68 19.40 1.43
C GLU A 332 -15.31 20.80 1.47
N ASP A 333 -14.52 21.84 1.65
CA ASP A 333 -15.04 23.22 1.68
C ASP A 333 -15.60 23.67 0.32
N LEU A 334 -15.04 23.20 -0.79
CA LEU A 334 -15.46 23.60 -2.13
C LEU A 334 -16.65 22.79 -2.66
N LEU A 335 -16.65 21.47 -2.45
CA LEU A 335 -17.59 20.53 -3.08
C LEU A 335 -18.62 19.97 -2.11
N ASP A 336 -18.30 19.98 -0.82
CA ASP A 336 -19.17 19.51 0.25
C ASP A 336 -19.72 20.65 1.14
N SER A 337 -19.57 21.91 0.73
CA SER A 337 -20.28 23.02 1.37
C SER A 337 -21.72 23.11 0.86
N PRO A 338 -22.69 23.46 1.73
CA PRO A 338 -24.07 23.72 1.29
C PRO A 338 -24.08 24.81 0.21
N ALA A 339 -24.59 24.49 -0.98
CA ALA A 339 -24.72 25.47 -2.05
C ALA A 339 -25.77 26.53 -1.70
N GLU A 340 -25.42 27.80 -1.86
CA GLU A 340 -26.33 28.94 -1.64
C GLU A 340 -27.26 29.14 -2.84
N THR A 341 -26.77 28.85 -4.05
CA THR A 341 -27.52 29.01 -5.30
C THR A 341 -27.63 27.70 -6.10
N PRO A 342 -28.70 27.51 -6.90
CA PRO A 342 -28.80 26.37 -7.81
C PRO A 342 -27.64 26.27 -8.81
N GLN A 343 -27.08 27.42 -9.22
CA GLN A 343 -25.94 27.51 -10.14
C GLN A 343 -24.66 27.01 -9.47
N GLN A 344 -24.38 27.43 -8.22
CA GLN A 344 -23.25 26.93 -7.44
C GLN A 344 -23.34 25.42 -7.27
N LYS A 345 -24.55 24.90 -7.00
CA LYS A 345 -24.82 23.48 -6.87
C LYS A 345 -24.53 22.70 -8.16
N ALA A 346 -24.97 23.22 -9.30
CA ALA A 346 -24.71 22.62 -10.60
C ALA A 346 -23.20 22.62 -10.93
N LEU A 347 -22.48 23.68 -10.56
CA LEU A 347 -21.04 23.79 -10.72
C LEU A 347 -20.29 22.79 -9.84
N GLN A 348 -20.62 22.69 -8.55
CA GLN A 348 -20.07 21.69 -7.62
C GLN A 348 -20.23 20.27 -8.19
N LEU A 349 -21.42 19.96 -8.72
CA LEU A 349 -21.70 18.64 -9.30
C LEU A 349 -20.92 18.40 -10.60
N SER A 350 -20.83 19.42 -11.46
CA SER A 350 -20.06 19.35 -12.70
C SER A 350 -18.58 19.09 -12.41
N ILE A 351 -18.01 19.77 -11.40
CA ILE A 351 -16.64 19.56 -10.94
C ILE A 351 -16.48 18.15 -10.36
N LEU A 352 -17.36 17.72 -9.46
CA LEU A 352 -17.29 16.39 -8.84
C LEU A 352 -17.32 15.27 -9.89
N HIS A 353 -18.07 15.45 -10.98
CA HIS A 353 -18.14 14.52 -12.10
C HIS A 353 -17.00 14.68 -13.12
N SER A 354 -16.10 15.66 -12.95
CA SER A 354 -14.99 15.86 -13.87
C SER A 354 -14.03 14.65 -13.83
N PRO A 355 -13.59 14.11 -14.98
CA PRO A 355 -12.59 13.06 -15.01
C PRO A 355 -11.30 13.42 -14.26
N LEU A 356 -10.90 14.70 -14.29
CA LEU A 356 -9.70 15.17 -13.60
C LEU A 356 -9.86 15.13 -12.08
N THR A 357 -11.01 15.57 -11.56
CA THR A 357 -11.31 15.49 -10.12
C THR A 357 -11.31 14.05 -9.64
N ILE A 358 -11.97 13.16 -10.39
CA ILE A 358 -11.97 11.73 -10.08
C ILE A 358 -10.55 11.17 -10.11
N LEU A 359 -9.75 11.48 -11.14
CA LEU A 359 -8.36 11.03 -11.22
C LEU A 359 -7.55 11.46 -9.98
N ILE A 360 -7.66 12.73 -9.57
CA ILE A 360 -6.97 13.26 -8.38
C ILE A 360 -7.42 12.51 -7.12
N PHE A 361 -8.72 12.28 -6.95
CA PHE A 361 -9.25 11.52 -5.81
C PHE A 361 -8.65 10.11 -5.78
N TYR A 362 -8.61 9.41 -6.90
CA TYR A 362 -8.00 8.07 -6.97
C TYR A 362 -6.50 8.11 -6.69
N LEU A 363 -5.75 9.09 -7.21
CA LEU A 363 -4.34 9.23 -6.88
C LEU A 363 -4.13 9.36 -5.36
N TRP A 364 -4.94 10.20 -4.70
CA TRP A 364 -4.89 10.35 -3.25
C TRP A 364 -5.31 9.09 -2.49
N ARG A 365 -6.28 8.31 -2.98
CA ARG A 365 -6.68 7.03 -2.36
C ARG A 365 -5.52 6.04 -2.24
N TYR A 366 -4.58 6.04 -3.18
CA TYR A 366 -3.45 5.11 -3.22
C TYR A 366 -2.13 5.73 -2.69
N LEU A 367 -2.06 7.05 -2.56
CA LEU A 367 -0.88 7.78 -2.08
C LEU A 367 -1.02 8.34 -0.67
N CYS A 368 -2.21 8.29 -0.06
CA CYS A 368 -2.38 8.76 1.31
C CYS A 368 -1.53 7.92 2.29
N ALA A 369 -1.21 8.51 3.44
CA ALA A 369 -0.34 7.87 4.42
C ALA A 369 -0.88 6.50 4.89
N LEU A 370 -2.20 6.35 5.03
CA LEU A 370 -2.81 5.09 5.47
C LEU A 370 -2.56 3.95 4.46
N SER A 371 -2.60 4.22 3.15
CA SER A 371 -2.23 3.23 2.13
C SER A 371 -0.76 2.89 2.15
N ILE A 372 0.10 3.89 2.34
CA ILE A 372 1.53 3.66 2.51
C ILE A 372 1.80 2.77 3.73
N GLN A 373 1.08 3.00 4.84
CA GLN A 373 1.18 2.21 6.06
C GLN A 373 0.83 0.74 5.78
N ASP A 374 -0.28 0.49 5.08
CA ASP A 374 -0.70 -0.86 4.72
C ASP A 374 0.29 -1.56 3.78
N TYR A 375 0.88 -0.84 2.82
CA TYR A 375 1.91 -1.39 1.95
C TYR A 375 3.16 -1.77 2.73
N LEU A 376 3.58 -0.94 3.69
CA LEU A 376 4.71 -1.25 4.56
C LEU A 376 4.42 -2.47 5.44
N GLN A 377 3.23 -2.54 6.05
CA GLN A 377 2.79 -3.68 6.86
C GLN A 377 2.73 -4.97 6.04
N PHE A 378 2.23 -4.89 4.80
CA PHE A 378 2.24 -6.02 3.88
C PHE A 378 3.67 -6.45 3.55
N ALA A 379 4.58 -5.51 3.27
CA ALA A 379 5.99 -5.79 3.02
C ALA A 379 6.67 -6.48 4.22
N ILE A 380 6.35 -6.06 5.45
CA ILE A 380 6.81 -6.73 6.68
C ILE A 380 6.25 -8.15 6.77
N PHE A 381 4.98 -8.34 6.45
CA PHE A 381 4.32 -9.64 6.54
C PHE A 381 4.94 -10.70 5.60
N ILE A 382 5.34 -10.27 4.39
CA ILE A 382 5.99 -11.14 3.39
C ILE A 382 7.52 -11.15 3.45
N ASP A 383 8.11 -10.46 4.43
CA ASP A 383 9.56 -10.34 4.61
C ASP A 383 10.30 -9.66 3.45
N ARG A 384 9.70 -8.63 2.86
CA ARG A 384 10.25 -7.83 1.75
C ARG A 384 10.35 -6.34 2.06
N THR A 385 10.45 -6.00 3.35
CA THR A 385 10.45 -4.63 3.86
C THR A 385 11.57 -3.78 3.25
N TRP A 386 12.78 -4.33 3.15
CA TRP A 386 13.92 -3.57 2.62
C TRP A 386 13.78 -3.30 1.13
N GLU A 387 13.39 -4.32 0.35
CA GLU A 387 13.15 -4.18 -1.08
C GLU A 387 12.02 -3.20 -1.36
N PHE A 388 10.96 -3.20 -0.55
CA PHE A 388 9.87 -2.24 -0.66
C PHE A 388 10.36 -0.81 -0.44
N ILE A 389 11.04 -0.52 0.66
CA ILE A 389 11.50 0.84 1.00
C ILE A 389 12.52 1.36 -0.04
N THR A 390 13.43 0.49 -0.50
CA THR A 390 14.46 0.87 -1.47
C THR A 390 13.90 1.08 -2.87
N LYS A 391 13.02 0.19 -3.37
CA LYS A 391 12.39 0.33 -4.70
C LYS A 391 11.46 1.54 -4.78
N THR A 392 10.81 1.90 -3.68
CA THR A 392 9.91 3.06 -3.65
C THR A 392 10.65 4.38 -3.52
N LYS A 393 11.96 4.39 -3.24
CA LYS A 393 12.74 5.60 -2.89
C LYS A 393 12.54 6.77 -3.86
N THR A 394 12.63 6.53 -5.16
CA THR A 394 12.54 7.59 -6.18
C THR A 394 11.14 7.72 -6.76
N ILE A 395 10.55 6.59 -7.17
CA ILE A 395 9.27 6.56 -7.88
C ILE A 395 8.16 7.23 -7.07
N TRP A 396 8.13 7.06 -5.75
CA TRP A 396 7.09 7.68 -4.92
C TRP A 396 7.26 9.18 -4.71
N TRP A 397 8.48 9.72 -4.74
CA TRP A 397 8.64 11.17 -4.72
C TRP A 397 8.03 11.81 -5.96
N ILE A 398 8.27 11.19 -7.13
CA ILE A 398 7.69 11.65 -8.40
C ILE A 398 6.17 11.62 -8.31
N TRP A 399 5.58 10.53 -7.82
CA TRP A 399 4.13 10.41 -7.67
C TRP A 399 3.57 11.43 -6.68
N LEU A 400 4.13 11.52 -5.47
CA LEU A 400 3.66 12.45 -4.44
C LEU A 400 3.72 13.91 -4.91
N ILE A 401 4.85 14.35 -5.45
CA ILE A 401 5.02 15.72 -5.94
C ILE A 401 4.04 15.99 -7.09
N SER A 402 3.91 15.06 -8.04
CA SER A 402 3.00 15.22 -9.17
C SER A 402 1.54 15.34 -8.70
N THR A 403 1.12 14.50 -7.75
CA THR A 403 -0.23 14.54 -7.18
C THR A 403 -0.49 15.84 -6.41
N VAL A 404 0.46 16.31 -5.60
CA VAL A 404 0.33 17.59 -4.88
C VAL A 404 0.20 18.75 -5.87
N VAL A 405 1.11 18.88 -6.84
CA VAL A 405 1.06 19.98 -7.83
C VAL A 405 -0.23 19.93 -8.65
N LEU A 406 -0.64 18.74 -9.09
CA LEU A 406 -1.88 18.58 -9.85
C LEU A 406 -3.11 18.97 -9.01
N THR A 407 -3.11 18.63 -7.72
CA THR A 407 -4.19 18.96 -6.80
C THR A 407 -4.27 20.47 -6.54
N GLU A 408 -3.14 21.13 -6.28
CA GLU A 408 -3.10 22.58 -6.06
C GLU A 408 -3.63 23.36 -7.27
N LEU A 409 -3.12 23.05 -8.47
CA LEU A 409 -3.56 23.72 -9.70
C LEU A 409 -5.06 23.54 -9.93
N HIS A 410 -5.57 22.35 -9.65
CA HIS A 410 -6.98 22.04 -9.81
C HIS A 410 -7.85 22.74 -8.76
N VAL A 411 -7.43 22.76 -7.50
CA VAL A 411 -8.13 23.47 -6.40
C VAL A 411 -8.20 24.97 -6.69
N ASP A 412 -7.09 25.57 -7.14
CA ASP A 412 -7.05 27.00 -7.48
C ASP A 412 -7.94 27.33 -8.68
N GLN A 413 -7.96 26.45 -9.70
CA GLN A 413 -8.89 26.58 -10.81
C GLN A 413 -10.34 26.55 -10.32
N ILE A 414 -10.71 25.60 -9.45
CA ILE A 414 -12.06 25.52 -8.88
C ILE A 414 -12.42 26.80 -8.12
N ARG A 415 -11.51 27.29 -7.27
CA ARG A 415 -11.72 28.54 -6.51
C ARG A 415 -11.99 29.72 -7.45
N SER A 416 -11.24 29.82 -8.55
CA SER A 416 -11.46 30.88 -9.54
C SER A 416 -12.84 30.81 -10.20
N LEU A 417 -13.36 29.60 -10.44
CA LEU A 417 -14.71 29.40 -11.00
C LEU A 417 -15.81 29.84 -10.03
N PHE A 418 -15.66 29.55 -8.73
CA PHE A 418 -16.61 30.02 -7.71
C PHE A 418 -16.58 31.55 -7.54
N LEU A 419 -15.40 32.17 -7.55
CA LEU A 419 -15.27 33.63 -7.51
C LEU A 419 -15.89 34.31 -8.73
N GLY A 420 -15.77 33.69 -9.91
CA GLY A 420 -16.45 34.16 -11.12
C GLY A 420 -17.97 34.12 -10.98
N LEU A 421 -18.51 33.12 -10.27
CA LEU A 421 -19.95 32.97 -10.05
C LEU A 421 -20.50 33.98 -9.04
N SER A 422 -19.72 34.38 -8.02
CA SER A 422 -20.15 35.37 -7.02
C SER A 422 -20.19 36.82 -7.53
N ASN A 423 -19.54 37.08 -8.67
CA ASN A 423 -19.47 38.41 -9.29
C ASN A 423 -20.57 38.65 -10.35
N ILE A 424 -21.46 37.68 -10.56
CA ILE A 424 -22.63 37.71 -11.45
C ILE A 424 -23.88 37.73 -10.58
#